data_AF-A0A258CCZ0-F1
#
_entry.id   AF-A0A258CCZ0-F1
#
_cell.length_a   1.000
_cell.length_b   1.000
_cell.length_c   1.000
_cell.angle_alpha   90.00
_cell.angle_beta   90.00
_cell.angle_gamma   90.00
#
_symmetry.space_group_name_H-M   'P 1'
#
loop_
_entity.id
_entity.type
_entity.pdbx_description
1 polymer ?
#
loop_
_entity_poly.entity_id
_entity_poly.type
_entity_poly.pdbx_seq_one_letter_code
_entity_poly.pdbx_strand_id
1 'polypeptide(L)'
;MIFRYLIGEVFRAQLAVFVILTTIIISQRFVKILADASEGEVPGQLVMSIVALKLPQLAVIIIPLSAFLGVLIAYSRIYADSEMTVLHATGVSEWYVTRLTLLLSVVMAILAGSVTLYFSPWATEREYQLLERAESDAGLFSLIPGRFQHTSNEKAVIFVQDVSRSGNQLARVFVAQNSDKEGSNE
;
A
#
# COMPACT_ATOMS: atom_id res chain seq x y z
N MET A 1 -10.25 -5.76 38.21
CA MET A 1 -9.87 -6.96 37.41
C MET A 1 -10.60 -7.00 36.08
N ILE A 2 -11.93 -6.76 36.05
CA ILE A 2 -12.79 -6.76 34.85
C ILE A 2 -12.27 -5.83 33.73
N PHE A 3 -11.70 -4.67 34.06
CA PHE A 3 -11.06 -3.76 33.09
C PHE A 3 -9.99 -4.42 32.22
N ARG A 4 -9.03 -5.08 32.88
CA ARG A 4 -7.87 -5.69 32.21
C ARG A 4 -8.31 -6.89 31.37
N TYR A 5 -9.37 -7.57 31.82
CA TYR A 5 -10.01 -8.64 31.07
C TYR A 5 -10.68 -8.10 29.79
N LEU A 6 -11.56 -7.10 29.90
CA LEU A 6 -12.24 -6.48 28.75
C LEU A 6 -11.26 -5.93 27.72
N ILE A 7 -10.22 -5.20 28.16
CA ILE A 7 -9.20 -4.68 27.25
C ILE A 7 -8.37 -5.81 26.64
N GLY A 8 -7.99 -6.81 27.42
CA GLY A 8 -7.24 -7.95 26.91
C GLY A 8 -8.03 -8.73 25.86
N GLU A 9 -9.34 -8.87 26.06
CA GLU A 9 -10.23 -9.56 25.14
C GLU A 9 -10.40 -8.79 23.83
N VAL A 10 -10.71 -7.48 23.91
CA VAL A 10 -10.80 -6.60 22.73
C VAL A 10 -9.48 -6.53 21.99
N PHE A 11 -8.35 -6.40 22.69
CA PHE A 11 -7.03 -6.33 22.06
C PHE A 11 -6.66 -7.63 21.34
N ARG A 12 -6.96 -8.80 21.93
CA ARG A 12 -6.75 -10.10 21.27
C ARG A 12 -7.63 -10.26 20.04
N ALA A 13 -8.91 -9.90 20.14
CA ALA A 13 -9.84 -9.96 19.01
C ALA A 13 -9.39 -9.01 17.88
N GLN A 14 -9.01 -7.78 18.21
CA GLN A 14 -8.45 -6.81 17.26
C GLN A 14 -7.19 -7.35 16.60
N LEU A 15 -6.24 -7.91 17.37
CA LEU A 15 -5.00 -8.45 16.83
C LEU A 15 -5.27 -9.62 15.86
N ALA A 16 -6.20 -10.51 16.20
CA ALA A 16 -6.60 -11.60 15.33
C ALA A 16 -7.18 -11.08 14.01
N VAL A 17 -8.11 -10.12 14.07
CA VAL A 17 -8.70 -9.50 12.87
C VAL A 17 -7.64 -8.76 12.06
N PHE A 18 -6.75 -8.03 12.71
CA PHE A 18 -5.65 -7.31 12.06
C PHE A 18 -4.76 -8.27 11.25
N VAL A 19 -4.36 -9.40 11.84
CA VAL A 19 -3.54 -10.41 11.16
C VAL A 19 -4.29 -11.03 9.97
N ILE A 20 -5.57 -11.34 10.14
CA ILE A 20 -6.40 -11.91 9.06
C ILE A 20 -6.53 -10.93 7.89
N LEU A 21 -6.93 -9.68 8.16
CA LEU A 21 -7.06 -8.64 7.14
C LEU A 21 -5.73 -8.34 6.44
N THR A 22 -4.65 -8.23 7.20
CA THR A 22 -3.30 -8.03 6.67
C THR A 22 -2.91 -9.17 5.74
N THR A 23 -3.15 -10.43 6.14
CA THR A 23 -2.85 -11.61 5.32
C THR A 23 -3.63 -11.59 4.01
N ILE A 24 -4.93 -11.29 4.06
CA ILE A 24 -5.79 -11.22 2.87
C ILE A 24 -5.27 -10.17 1.89
N ILE A 25 -4.98 -8.96 2.37
CA ILE A 25 -4.55 -7.85 1.52
C ILE A 25 -3.15 -8.09 0.96
N ILE A 26 -2.21 -8.60 1.77
CA ILE A 26 -0.87 -8.97 1.29
C ILE A 26 -0.98 -10.01 0.18
N SER A 27 -1.81 -11.04 0.36
CA SER A 27 -2.01 -12.06 -0.68
C SER A 27 -2.52 -11.46 -1.98
N GLN A 28 -3.52 -10.57 -1.93
CA GLN A 28 -4.05 -9.91 -3.13
C GLN A 28 -2.98 -9.04 -3.81
N ARG A 29 -2.21 -8.27 -3.02
CA ARG A 29 -1.19 -7.38 -3.55
C ARG A 29 -0.01 -8.14 -4.14
N PHE A 30 0.36 -9.24 -3.51
CA PHE A 30 1.41 -10.14 -3.99
C PHE A 30 1.05 -10.72 -5.36
N VAL A 31 -0.18 -11.20 -5.55
CA VAL A 31 -0.67 -11.68 -6.85
C VAL A 31 -0.60 -10.59 -7.91
N LYS A 32 -1.06 -9.37 -7.58
CA LYS A 32 -1.03 -8.24 -8.52
C LYS A 32 0.40 -7.91 -8.95
N ILE A 33 1.33 -7.82 -8.00
CA ILE A 33 2.71 -7.44 -8.31
C ILE A 33 3.43 -8.54 -9.11
N LEU A 34 3.10 -9.82 -8.88
CA LEU A 34 3.60 -10.90 -9.74
C LEU A 34 3.05 -10.81 -11.17
N ALA A 35 1.78 -10.39 -11.33
CA ALA A 35 1.22 -10.14 -12.66
C ALA A 35 1.97 -9.00 -13.36
N ASP A 36 2.17 -7.86 -12.70
CA ASP A 36 2.91 -6.71 -13.22
C ASP A 36 4.36 -7.10 -13.60
N ALA A 37 5.01 -7.96 -12.79
CA ALA A 37 6.35 -8.47 -13.08
C ALA A 37 6.38 -9.44 -14.28
N SER A 38 5.31 -10.21 -14.51
CA SER A 38 5.21 -11.13 -15.65
C SER A 38 5.01 -10.43 -16.99
N GLU A 39 4.42 -9.24 -16.96
CA GLU A 39 4.23 -8.36 -18.12
C GLU A 39 5.51 -7.56 -18.47
N GLY A 40 6.52 -7.61 -17.59
CA GLY A 40 7.85 -7.01 -17.84
C GLY A 40 7.96 -5.54 -17.43
N GLU A 41 6.95 -4.97 -16.77
CA GLU A 41 6.94 -3.56 -16.35
C GLU A 41 7.84 -3.31 -15.11
N VAL A 42 8.12 -4.32 -14.29
CA VAL A 42 8.87 -4.15 -13.03
C VAL A 42 9.97 -5.20 -12.87
N PRO A 43 11.24 -4.81 -12.63
CA PRO A 43 12.30 -5.75 -12.29
C PRO A 43 11.93 -6.58 -11.04
N GLY A 44 11.96 -7.91 -11.15
CA GLY A 44 11.57 -8.84 -10.07
C GLY A 44 12.32 -8.64 -8.74
N GLN A 45 13.47 -7.97 -8.76
CA GLN A 45 14.27 -7.63 -7.57
C GLN A 45 13.70 -6.43 -6.79
N LEU A 46 12.94 -5.54 -7.44
CA LEU A 46 12.28 -4.38 -6.84
C LEU A 46 10.89 -4.72 -6.28
N VAL A 47 10.25 -5.78 -6.79
CA VAL A 47 8.93 -6.28 -6.35
C VAL A 47 8.84 -6.39 -4.84
N MET A 48 9.82 -7.04 -4.19
CA MET A 48 9.76 -7.28 -2.74
C MET A 48 9.87 -5.98 -1.94
N SER A 49 10.68 -5.03 -2.42
CA SER A 49 10.85 -3.70 -1.80
C SER A 49 9.58 -2.85 -1.94
N ILE A 50 8.93 -2.90 -3.11
CA ILE A 50 7.65 -2.20 -3.36
C ILE A 50 6.55 -2.80 -2.49
N VAL A 51 6.46 -4.13 -2.36
CA VAL A 51 5.51 -4.79 -1.43
C VAL A 51 5.73 -4.30 0.00
N ALA A 52 6.98 -4.27 0.47
CA ALA A 52 7.31 -3.83 1.82
C ALA A 52 6.92 -2.37 2.07
N LEU A 53 7.11 -1.49 1.08
CA LEU A 53 6.68 -0.08 1.13
C LEU A 53 5.16 0.09 1.10
N LYS A 54 4.42 -0.87 0.54
CA LYS A 54 2.96 -0.83 0.58
C LYS A 54 2.39 -1.21 1.94
N LEU A 55 3.10 -1.98 2.77
CA LEU A 55 2.61 -2.42 4.08
C LEU A 55 2.19 -1.26 5.01
N PRO A 56 2.99 -0.18 5.19
CA PRO A 56 2.58 0.96 6.00
C PRO A 56 1.35 1.69 5.47
N GLN A 57 1.22 1.81 4.14
CA GLN A 57 0.05 2.43 3.51
C GLN A 57 -1.22 1.62 3.80
N LEU A 58 -1.13 0.29 3.78
CA LEU A 58 -2.25 -0.59 4.10
C LEU A 58 -2.63 -0.52 5.58
N ALA A 59 -1.64 -0.40 6.47
CA ALA A 59 -1.85 -0.32 7.90
C ALA A 59 -2.75 0.87 8.30
N VAL A 60 -2.71 1.98 7.56
CA VAL A 60 -3.57 3.16 7.77
C VAL A 60 -5.05 2.81 7.76
N ILE A 61 -5.48 1.91 6.87
CA ILE A 61 -6.88 1.49 6.73
C ILE A 61 -7.17 0.25 7.60
N ILE A 62 -6.21 -0.67 7.73
CA ILE A 62 -6.40 -1.92 8.48
C ILE A 62 -6.50 -1.66 9.98
N ILE A 63 -5.71 -0.74 10.56
CA ILE A 63 -5.76 -0.46 12.00
C ILE A 63 -7.16 -0.02 12.46
N PRO A 64 -7.81 1.01 11.87
CA PRO A 64 -9.16 1.40 12.29
C PRO A 64 -10.22 0.33 12.00
N LEU A 65 -10.12 -0.38 10.87
CA LEU A 65 -11.07 -1.45 10.54
C LEU A 65 -10.97 -2.64 11.50
N SER A 66 -9.74 -3.07 11.82
CA SER A 66 -9.49 -4.13 12.78
C SER A 66 -9.89 -3.75 14.21
N ALA A 67 -9.70 -2.49 14.61
CA ALA A 67 -10.18 -1.99 15.89
C ALA A 67 -11.71 -2.05 15.98
N PHE A 68 -12.42 -1.60 14.94
CA PHE A 68 -13.87 -1.67 14.87
C PHE A 68 -14.39 -3.11 14.98
N LEU A 69 -13.88 -4.00 14.11
CA LEU A 69 -14.28 -5.40 14.10
C LEU A 69 -13.86 -6.14 15.37
N GLY A 70 -12.69 -5.81 15.93
CA GLY A 70 -12.18 -6.39 17.17
C GLY A 70 -13.08 -6.09 18.36
N VAL A 71 -13.55 -4.84 18.49
CA VAL A 71 -14.53 -4.46 19.50
C VAL A 71 -15.84 -5.22 19.30
N LEU A 72 -16.37 -5.26 18.07
CA LEU A 72 -17.62 -5.96 17.77
C LEU A 72 -17.57 -7.45 18.12
N ILE A 73 -16.50 -8.14 17.72
CA ILE A 73 -16.35 -9.58 17.98
C ILE A 73 -16.17 -9.85 19.48
N ALA A 74 -15.34 -9.07 20.16
CA ALA A 74 -15.14 -9.22 21.60
C ALA A 74 -16.46 -9.01 22.35
N TYR A 75 -17.21 -7.96 21.99
CA TYR A 75 -18.49 -7.65 22.63
C TYR A 75 -19.51 -8.73 22.30
N SER A 76 -19.62 -9.15 21.03
CA SER A 76 -20.50 -10.24 20.62
C SER A 76 -20.30 -11.49 21.48
N ARG A 77 -19.05 -11.85 21.80
CA ARG A 77 -18.75 -12.97 22.70
C ARG A 77 -19.13 -12.70 24.16
N ILE A 78 -18.78 -11.54 24.72
CA ILE A 78 -19.14 -11.17 26.11
C ILE A 78 -20.66 -11.12 26.31
N TYR A 79 -21.41 -10.68 25.30
CA TYR A 79 -22.88 -10.70 25.31
C TYR A 79 -23.43 -12.13 25.15
N ALA A 80 -22.83 -12.97 24.29
CA ALA A 80 -23.25 -14.37 24.10
C ALA A 80 -23.01 -15.22 25.37
N ASP A 81 -21.89 -14.99 26.05
CA ASP A 81 -21.54 -15.66 27.31
C ASP A 81 -22.32 -15.09 28.52
N SER A 82 -23.26 -14.16 28.28
CA SER A 82 -24.06 -13.46 29.30
C SER A 82 -23.24 -12.70 30.36
N GLU A 83 -21.93 -12.51 30.15
CA GLU A 83 -21.04 -11.78 31.07
C GLU A 83 -21.46 -10.31 31.19
N MET A 84 -21.87 -9.69 30.08
CA MET A 84 -22.36 -8.32 30.09
C MET A 84 -23.66 -8.19 30.90
N THR A 85 -24.56 -9.17 30.77
CA THR A 85 -25.83 -9.20 31.52
C THR A 85 -25.59 -9.30 33.02
N VAL A 86 -24.62 -10.13 33.44
CA VAL A 86 -24.22 -10.24 34.87
C VAL A 86 -23.60 -8.94 35.36
N LEU A 87 -22.73 -8.29 34.57
CA LEU A 87 -22.16 -6.99 34.91
C LEU A 87 -23.26 -5.95 35.16
N HIS A 88 -24.26 -5.87 34.29
CA HIS A 88 -25.41 -4.98 34.49
C HIS A 88 -26.24 -5.34 35.72
N ALA A 89 -26.49 -6.63 35.97
CA ALA A 89 -27.22 -7.09 37.16
C ALA A 89 -26.51 -6.74 38.48
N THR A 90 -25.18 -6.65 38.47
CA THR A 90 -24.37 -6.21 39.63
C THR A 90 -24.29 -4.69 39.79
N GLY A 91 -25.01 -3.91 38.97
CA GLY A 91 -25.06 -2.46 39.04
C GLY A 91 -23.95 -1.74 38.28
N VAL A 92 -23.20 -2.43 37.40
CA VAL A 92 -22.24 -1.78 36.51
C VAL A 92 -23.00 -1.04 35.40
N SER A 93 -22.84 0.28 35.36
CA SER A 93 -23.43 1.12 34.33
C SER A 93 -22.80 0.84 32.95
N GLU A 94 -23.63 0.83 31.90
CA GLU A 94 -23.18 0.71 30.51
C GLU A 94 -22.19 1.82 30.11
N TRP A 95 -22.37 3.01 30.69
CA TRP A 95 -21.47 4.14 30.48
C TRP A 95 -20.03 3.83 30.90
N TYR A 96 -19.85 3.01 31.94
CA TYR A 96 -18.54 2.61 32.41
C TYR A 96 -17.81 1.75 31.37
N VAL A 97 -18.53 0.83 30.73
CA VAL A 97 -17.98 -0.05 29.68
C VAL A 97 -17.64 0.77 28.44
N THR A 98 -18.54 1.67 28.02
CA THR A 98 -18.31 2.54 26.85
C THR A 98 -17.11 3.48 27.04
N ARG A 99 -16.95 4.07 28.23
CA ARG A 99 -15.78 4.92 28.55
C ARG A 99 -14.47 4.13 28.44
N LEU A 100 -14.51 2.84 28.73
CA LEU A 100 -13.38 1.93 28.61
C LEU A 100 -12.95 1.73 27.17
N THR A 101 -13.91 1.38 26.32
CA THR A 101 -13.70 1.20 24.88
C THR A 101 -13.23 2.50 24.26
N LEU A 102 -13.80 3.64 24.67
CA LEU A 102 -13.40 4.96 24.21
C LEU A 102 -11.91 5.21 24.50
N LEU A 103 -11.44 4.91 25.72
CA LEU A 103 -10.03 5.08 26.08
C LEU A 103 -9.12 4.22 25.20
N LEU A 104 -9.49 2.95 24.97
CA LEU A 104 -8.75 2.06 24.09
C LEU A 104 -8.75 2.56 22.64
N SER A 105 -9.89 3.02 22.14
CA SER A 105 -10.04 3.59 20.79
C SER A 105 -9.22 4.85 20.61
N VAL A 106 -9.10 5.71 21.62
CA VAL A 106 -8.24 6.90 21.57
C VAL A 106 -6.77 6.51 21.48
N VAL A 107 -6.33 5.51 22.26
CA VAL A 107 -4.95 4.99 22.17
C VAL A 107 -4.67 4.43 20.77
N MET A 108 -5.62 3.66 20.22
CA MET A 108 -5.51 3.14 18.86
C MET A 108 -5.55 4.23 17.79
N ALA A 109 -6.34 5.29 17.99
CA ALA A 109 -6.39 6.44 17.10
C ALA A 109 -5.06 7.20 17.09
N ILE A 110 -4.41 7.37 18.24
CA ILE A 110 -3.08 7.98 18.34
C ILE A 110 -2.03 7.12 17.62
N LEU A 111 -2.08 5.79 17.79
CA LEU A 111 -1.20 4.87 17.08
C LEU A 111 -1.42 4.94 15.55
N ALA A 112 -2.67 4.83 15.10
CA ALA A 112 -3.03 4.94 13.68
C ALA A 112 -2.65 6.30 13.09
N GLY A 113 -2.89 7.38 13.83
CA GLY A 113 -2.52 8.74 13.46
C GLY A 113 -1.01 8.89 13.32
N SER A 114 -0.23 8.32 14.25
CA SER A 114 1.24 8.32 14.17
C SER A 114 1.76 7.57 12.94
N VAL A 115 1.16 6.41 12.62
CA VAL A 115 1.47 5.66 11.39
C VAL A 115 1.13 6.49 10.15
N THR A 116 -0.03 7.15 10.15
CA THR A 116 -0.50 7.94 9.01
C THR A 116 0.36 9.18 8.78
N LEU A 117 0.77 9.87 9.84
CA LEU A 117 1.48 11.15 9.73
C LEU A 117 2.96 10.98 9.38
N TYR A 118 3.60 9.90 9.83
CA TYR A 118 5.04 9.67 9.63
C TYR A 118 5.33 8.56 8.62
N PHE A 119 4.70 7.39 8.77
CA PHE A 119 5.04 6.23 7.96
C PHE A 119 4.42 6.28 6.56
N SER A 120 3.19 6.79 6.43
CA SER A 120 2.52 6.92 5.13
C SER A 120 3.26 7.83 4.14
N PRO A 121 3.63 9.09 4.48
CA PRO A 121 4.34 9.95 3.55
C PRO A 121 5.75 9.41 3.24
N TRP A 122 6.44 8.86 4.24
CA TRP A 122 7.76 8.26 4.03
C TRP A 122 7.70 7.05 3.08
N ALA A 123 6.70 6.19 3.23
CA ALA A 123 6.50 5.05 2.34
C ALA A 123 6.16 5.49 0.91
N THR A 124 5.33 6.53 0.78
CA THR A 124 4.90 7.05 -0.53
C THR A 124 6.07 7.70 -1.27
N GLU A 125 6.86 8.53 -0.59
CA GLU A 125 8.06 9.16 -1.15
C GLU A 125 9.07 8.11 -1.65
N ARG A 126 9.32 7.07 -0.85
CA ARG A 126 10.24 5.99 -1.24
C ARG A 126 9.69 5.17 -2.40
N GLU A 127 8.38 5.06 -2.54
CA GLU A 127 7.75 4.32 -3.63
C GLU A 127 7.95 5.07 -4.95
N TYR A 128 7.68 6.37 -4.95
CA TYR A 128 7.92 7.23 -6.12
C TYR A 128 9.37 7.19 -6.57
N GLN A 129 10.33 7.29 -5.64
CA GLN A 129 11.75 7.21 -5.96
C GLN A 129 12.16 5.85 -6.54
N LEU A 130 11.55 4.76 -6.08
CA LEU A 130 11.82 3.42 -6.62
C LEU A 130 11.17 3.21 -7.99
N LEU A 131 9.97 3.73 -8.21
CA LEU A 131 9.29 3.71 -9.50
C LEU A 131 10.05 4.54 -10.54
N GLU A 132 10.51 5.75 -10.19
CA GLU A 132 11.29 6.60 -11.09
C GLU A 132 12.63 5.96 -11.48
N ARG A 133 13.29 5.27 -10.54
CA ARG A 133 14.49 4.46 -10.86
C ARG A 133 14.16 3.26 -11.73
N ALA A 134 13.05 2.58 -11.44
CA ALA A 134 12.61 1.46 -12.25
C ALA A 134 12.24 1.88 -13.67
N GLU A 135 11.57 3.02 -13.85
CA GLU A 135 11.19 3.57 -15.16
C GLU A 135 12.37 4.14 -15.93
N SER A 136 13.35 4.77 -15.26
CA SER A 136 14.57 5.23 -15.94
C SER A 136 15.44 4.06 -16.42
N ASP A 137 15.56 3.01 -15.60
CA ASP A 137 16.21 1.76 -16.01
C ASP A 137 15.37 1.02 -17.07
N ALA A 138 14.06 0.88 -16.89
CA ALA A 138 13.17 0.19 -17.83
C ALA A 138 12.98 0.95 -19.14
N GLY A 139 13.02 2.28 -19.16
CA GLY A 139 13.01 3.10 -20.37
C GLY A 139 14.27 2.91 -21.21
N LEU A 140 15.40 2.55 -20.59
CA LEU A 140 16.60 2.07 -21.29
C LEU A 140 16.43 0.63 -21.81
N PHE A 141 15.67 -0.23 -21.11
CA PHE A 141 15.38 -1.60 -21.53
C PHE A 141 14.21 -1.75 -22.52
N SER A 142 13.27 -0.80 -22.57
CA SER A 142 12.11 -0.84 -23.49
C SER A 142 12.49 -0.40 -24.90
N LEU A 143 13.66 0.23 -25.08
CA LEU A 143 14.27 0.50 -26.37
C LEU A 143 14.76 -0.81 -26.99
N ILE A 144 13.84 -1.52 -27.66
CA ILE A 144 14.18 -2.70 -28.46
C ILE A 144 15.13 -2.27 -29.58
N PRO A 145 16.41 -2.69 -29.57
CA PRO A 145 17.37 -2.29 -30.58
C PRO A 145 16.92 -2.78 -31.96
N GLY A 146 17.01 -1.91 -32.96
CA GLY A 146 16.65 -2.22 -34.35
C GLY A 146 15.18 -2.03 -34.73
N ARG A 147 14.33 -1.48 -33.85
CA ARG A 147 12.97 -1.01 -34.22
C ARG A 147 12.81 0.50 -34.03
N PHE A 148 12.00 1.10 -34.90
CA PHE A 148 11.53 2.47 -34.77
C PHE A 148 10.44 2.53 -33.71
N GLN A 149 10.61 3.35 -32.68
CA GLN A 149 9.62 3.57 -31.63
C GLN A 149 9.15 5.01 -31.62
N HIS A 150 7.83 5.20 -31.54
CA HIS A 150 7.23 6.52 -31.43
C HIS A 150 7.27 6.98 -29.97
N THR A 151 7.68 8.23 -29.73
CA THR A 151 7.55 8.85 -28.42
C THR A 151 6.08 8.94 -28.02
N SER A 152 5.77 8.96 -26.73
CA SER A 152 4.39 9.03 -26.20
C SER A 152 3.57 10.23 -26.71
N ASN A 153 4.24 11.21 -27.32
CA ASN A 153 3.67 12.41 -27.91
C ASN A 153 3.49 12.34 -29.45
N GLU A 154 3.74 11.18 -30.09
CA GLU A 154 3.71 10.89 -31.54
C GLU A 154 4.57 11.78 -32.47
N LYS A 155 5.19 12.85 -31.93
CA LYS A 155 5.95 13.86 -32.68
C LYS A 155 7.39 13.47 -33.01
N ALA A 156 7.89 12.37 -32.45
CA ALA A 156 9.26 11.91 -32.70
C ALA A 156 9.33 10.39 -32.77
N VAL A 157 10.10 9.90 -33.75
CA VAL A 157 10.46 8.50 -33.90
C VAL A 157 11.91 8.34 -33.47
N ILE A 158 12.15 7.46 -32.51
CA ILE A 158 13.47 7.14 -31.98
C ILE A 158 13.85 5.76 -32.49
N PHE A 159 15.05 5.64 -33.06
CA PHE A 159 15.66 4.39 -33.48
C PHE A 159 17.01 4.23 -32.79
N VAL A 160 17.19 3.12 -32.08
CA VAL A 160 18.45 2.79 -31.41
C VAL A 160 19.00 1.52 -32.04
N GLN A 161 20.20 1.58 -32.61
CA GLN A 161 20.78 0.46 -33.35
C GLN A 161 21.47 -0.55 -32.42
N ASP A 162 22.04 -0.10 -31.31
CA ASP A 162 22.79 -0.95 -30.38
C ASP A 162 22.68 -0.41 -28.95
N VAL A 163 22.35 -1.28 -28.00
CA VAL A 163 22.31 -0.96 -26.57
C VAL A 163 23.44 -1.74 -25.90
N SER A 164 24.37 -1.03 -25.27
CA SER A 164 25.50 -1.66 -24.57
C SER A 164 25.00 -2.62 -23.47
N ARG A 165 25.73 -3.72 -23.21
CA ARG A 165 25.35 -4.76 -22.23
C ARG A 165 25.16 -4.24 -20.79
N SER A 166 25.65 -3.04 -20.49
CA SER A 166 25.44 -2.35 -19.20
C SER A 166 24.20 -1.45 -19.15
N GLY A 167 23.39 -1.36 -20.22
CA GLY A 167 22.18 -0.53 -20.28
C GLY A 167 22.40 0.98 -20.30
N ASN A 168 23.60 1.44 -19.92
CA ASN A 168 23.88 2.86 -19.65
C ASN A 168 24.49 3.64 -20.84
N GLN A 169 24.64 3.02 -22.02
CA GLN A 169 25.17 3.68 -23.22
C GLN A 169 24.38 3.23 -24.46
N LEU A 170 23.77 4.21 -25.13
CA LEU A 170 23.08 4.03 -26.40
C LEU A 170 24.07 4.36 -27.53
N ALA A 171 24.32 3.42 -28.44
CA ALA A 171 25.17 3.65 -29.59
C ALA A 171 24.31 3.78 -30.85
N ARG A 172 24.63 4.78 -31.68
CA ARG A 172 23.96 5.05 -32.97
C ARG A 172 22.45 5.26 -32.81
N VAL A 173 22.10 6.31 -32.08
CA VAL A 173 20.72 6.78 -31.90
C VAL A 173 20.36 7.70 -33.06
N PHE A 174 19.24 7.40 -33.72
CA PHE A 174 18.64 8.25 -34.74
C PHE A 174 17.28 8.75 -34.24
N VAL A 175 17.09 10.06 -34.25
CA VAL A 175 15.84 10.70 -33.84
C VAL A 175 15.29 11.48 -35.01
N ALA A 176 14.11 11.11 -35.48
CA ALA A 176 13.36 11.85 -36.48
C ALA A 176 12.19 12.55 -35.80
N GLN A 177 12.21 13.88 -35.78
CA GLN A 177 11.10 14.68 -35.29
C GLN A 177 10.24 15.10 -36.48
N ASN A 178 8.93 14.85 -36.41
CA ASN A 178 7.99 15.39 -37.38
C ASN A 178 7.62 16.79 -36.88
N SER A 179 8.38 17.79 -37.32
CA SER A 179 7.95 19.18 -37.21
C SER A 179 6.83 19.36 -38.23
N ASP A 180 5.58 19.27 -37.77
CA ASP A 180 4.47 19.87 -38.50
C ASP A 180 4.87 21.33 -38.73
N LYS A 181 5.19 21.65 -39.99
CA LYS A 181 5.29 23.02 -40.45
C LYS A 181 3.88 23.60 -40.35
N GLU A 182 3.57 24.20 -39.21
CA GLU A 182 2.57 25.26 -39.14
C GLU A 182 2.98 26.32 -40.16
N GLY A 183 2.12 26.49 -41.16
CA GLY A 183 2.37 27.28 -42.35
C GLY A 183 2.75 28.72 -42.01
N SER A 184 3.95 29.11 -42.46
CA SER A 184 4.28 30.49 -42.77
C SER A 184 3.41 30.94 -43.95
N ASN A 185 2.36 31.70 -43.67
CA ASN A 185 1.65 32.49 -44.65
C ASN A 185 1.60 33.94 -44.14
N GLU A 186 2.62 34.72 -44.53
CA GLU A 186 2.54 36.14 -44.86
C GLU A 186 3.54 36.41 -46.00
#